data_AF-A0A7N0VJ97-F1
#
_entry.id   AF-A0A7N0VJ97-F1
#
_cell.length_a   1.000
_cell.length_b   1.000
_cell.length_c   1.000
_cell.angle_alpha   90.00
_cell.angle_beta   90.00
_cell.angle_gamma   90.00
#
_symmetry.space_group_name_H-M   'P 1'
#
loop_
_entity.id
_entity.type
_entity.pdbx_description
1 polymer ?
#
loop_
_entity_poly.entity_id
_entity_poly.type
_entity_poly.pdbx_seq_one_letter_code
_entity_poly.pdbx_strand_id
1 'polypeptide(L)'
;MESIGVLLLRPISPYLQDQLNKRFTVHNYWIYQNQPELLSSISASIRAIVRNARNPVDADLIDSLPKLEIVSNHGVGFDRIDLEKCKQMGIRVTNTPHVLSDEVADTTIALILAALRRIVAANRFVRDGQWVKRDFPLTTKV
;
A
#
# COMPACT_ATOMS: atom_id res chain seq x y z
N MET A 1 -12.00 -10.27 -27.07
CA MET A 1 -12.32 -9.35 -25.95
C MET A 1 -11.10 -8.48 -25.75
N GLU A 2 -11.24 -7.15 -25.84
CA GLU A 2 -10.12 -6.25 -25.55
C GLU A 2 -9.73 -6.38 -24.07
N SER A 3 -8.43 -6.58 -23.81
CA SER A 3 -7.90 -6.70 -22.45
C SER A 3 -7.96 -5.34 -21.75
N ILE A 4 -8.50 -5.30 -20.52
CA ILE A 4 -8.65 -4.07 -19.74
C ILE A 4 -7.28 -3.57 -19.26
N GLY A 5 -6.99 -2.28 -19.48
CA GLY A 5 -5.76 -1.64 -19.01
C GLY A 5 -5.82 -1.28 -17.53
N VAL A 6 -4.82 -1.73 -16.77
CA VAL A 6 -4.67 -1.47 -15.33
C VAL A 6 -3.37 -0.73 -15.07
N LEU A 7 -3.44 0.44 -14.45
CA LEU A 7 -2.26 1.18 -14.00
C LEU A 7 -1.92 0.81 -12.56
N LEU A 8 -0.80 0.12 -12.36
CA LEU A 8 -0.28 -0.23 -11.03
C LEU A 8 0.75 0.82 -10.62
N LEU A 9 0.48 1.58 -9.55
CA LEU A 9 1.30 2.76 -9.20
C LEU A 9 2.64 2.41 -8.56
N ARG A 10 2.77 1.22 -7.97
CA ARG A 10 3.99 0.76 -7.27
C ARG A 10 4.00 -0.76 -7.13
N PRO A 11 5.16 -1.41 -6.91
CA PRO A 11 5.17 -2.79 -6.42
C PRO A 11 4.48 -2.86 -5.05
N ILE A 12 3.41 -3.66 -4.95
CA ILE A 12 2.64 -3.86 -3.71
C ILE A 12 2.88 -5.25 -3.15
N SER A 13 2.64 -6.28 -3.99
CA SER A 13 2.80 -7.70 -3.65
C SER A 13 3.08 -8.48 -4.93
N PRO A 14 4.05 -9.42 -4.94
CA PRO A 14 4.28 -10.29 -6.10
C PRO A 14 3.03 -11.09 -6.48
N TYR A 15 2.31 -11.61 -5.49
CA TYR A 15 1.06 -12.33 -5.72
C TYR A 15 0.02 -11.47 -6.46
N LEU A 16 -0.20 -10.24 -5.99
CA LEU A 16 -1.15 -9.33 -6.63
C LEU A 16 -0.74 -9.03 -8.08
N GLN A 17 0.53 -8.74 -8.31
CA GLN A 17 1.05 -8.44 -9.63
C GLN A 17 0.88 -9.63 -10.60
N ASP A 18 1.19 -10.85 -10.15
CA ASP A 18 0.97 -12.07 -10.93
C ASP A 18 -0.51 -12.29 -11.27
N GLN A 19 -1.42 -12.06 -10.31
CA GLN A 19 -2.85 -12.21 -10.55
C GLN A 19 -3.39 -11.15 -11.51
N LEU A 20 -2.89 -9.91 -11.45
CA LEU A 20 -3.25 -8.84 -12.37
C LEU A 20 -2.74 -9.13 -13.79
N ASN A 21 -1.46 -9.52 -13.95
CA ASN A 21 -0.87 -9.86 -15.24
C ASN A 21 -1.60 -11.00 -15.96
N LYS A 22 -2.18 -11.94 -15.21
CA LYS A 22 -2.99 -13.05 -15.78
C LYS A 22 -4.35 -12.62 -16.30
N ARG A 23 -4.87 -11.46 -15.88
CA ARG A 23 -6.27 -11.04 -16.13
C ARG A 23 -6.39 -9.74 -16.93
N PHE A 24 -5.35 -8.91 -16.90
CA PHE A 24 -5.38 -7.54 -17.39
C PHE A 24 -4.08 -7.16 -18.09
N THR A 25 -4.14 -6.10 -18.88
CA THR A 25 -2.93 -5.45 -19.41
C THR A 25 -2.40 -4.48 -18.35
N VAL A 26 -1.35 -4.88 -17.64
CA VAL A 26 -0.81 -4.10 -16.52
C VAL A 26 0.28 -3.15 -16.98
N HIS A 27 0.14 -1.87 -16.65
CA HIS A 27 1.13 -0.83 -16.84
C HIS A 27 1.75 -0.47 -15.49
N ASN A 28 3.06 -0.73 -15.33
CA ASN A 28 3.79 -0.54 -14.07
C ASN A 28 4.37 0.86 -13.99
N TYR A 29 3.72 1.77 -13.26
CA TYR A 29 4.03 3.20 -13.25
C TYR A 29 5.50 3.55 -12.89
N TRP A 30 6.16 2.72 -12.08
CA TRP A 30 7.54 2.96 -11.63
C TRP A 30 8.63 2.59 -12.64
N ILE A 31 8.31 1.86 -13.71
CA ILE A 31 9.30 1.47 -14.73
C ILE A 31 9.62 2.64 -15.65
N TYR A 32 8.75 3.65 -15.68
CA TYR A 32 8.83 4.73 -16.64
C TYR A 32 9.60 5.91 -16.07
N GLN A 33 10.69 6.27 -16.75
CA GLN A 33 11.52 7.42 -16.40
C GLN A 33 10.83 8.76 -16.72
N ASN A 34 9.96 8.79 -17.73
CA ASN A 34 9.18 9.97 -18.14
C ASN A 34 7.67 9.69 -18.04
N GLN A 35 7.08 9.98 -16.88
CA GLN A 35 5.67 9.67 -16.58
C GLN A 35 4.66 10.41 -17.48
N PRO A 36 4.82 11.71 -17.80
CA PRO A 36 3.89 12.44 -18.66
C PRO A 36 3.78 11.88 -20.09
N GLU A 37 4.91 11.50 -20.68
CA GLU A 37 4.96 10.99 -22.06
C GLU A 37 4.36 9.59 -22.19
N LEU A 38 4.46 8.78 -21.13
CA LEU A 38 3.77 7.51 -21.12
C LEU A 38 2.26 7.71 -20.92
N LEU A 39 1.86 8.52 -19.94
CA LEU A 39 0.44 8.73 -19.66
C LEU A 39 -0.27 9.19 -20.92
N SER A 40 0.32 10.05 -21.74
CA SER A 40 -0.26 10.39 -23.05
C SER A 40 -0.45 9.18 -23.97
N SER A 41 0.51 8.26 -24.03
CA SER A 41 0.45 7.05 -24.87
C SER A 41 -0.55 5.97 -24.41
N ILE A 42 -0.80 5.84 -23.10
CA ILE A 42 -1.67 4.80 -22.53
C ILE A 42 -2.97 5.32 -21.91
N SER A 43 -3.12 6.64 -21.77
CA SER A 43 -4.29 7.28 -21.12
C SER A 43 -5.63 6.74 -21.60
N ALA A 44 -5.75 6.53 -22.90
CA ALA A 44 -6.97 6.05 -23.54
C ALA A 44 -7.23 4.53 -23.37
N SER A 45 -6.31 3.77 -22.78
CA SER A 45 -6.47 2.33 -22.51
C SER A 45 -6.64 1.99 -21.02
N ILE A 46 -6.24 2.89 -20.12
CA ILE A 46 -6.37 2.68 -18.68
C ILE A 46 -7.82 2.85 -18.23
N ARG A 47 -8.38 1.80 -17.63
CA ARG A 47 -9.71 1.78 -17.04
C ARG A 47 -9.70 1.59 -15.53
N ALA A 48 -8.58 1.13 -14.97
CA ALA A 48 -8.45 0.92 -13.53
C ALA A 48 -7.08 1.37 -13.00
N ILE A 49 -7.06 1.93 -11.80
CA ILE A 49 -5.85 2.16 -11.01
C ILE A 49 -5.81 1.16 -9.86
N VAL A 50 -4.63 0.59 -9.60
CA VAL A 50 -4.32 -0.17 -8.37
C VAL A 50 -3.20 0.54 -7.62
N ARG A 51 -3.43 0.85 -6.34
CA ARG A 51 -2.49 1.65 -5.53
C ARG A 51 -2.38 1.17 -4.08
N ASN A 52 -1.32 1.57 -3.37
CA ASN A 52 -1.23 1.54 -1.90
C ASN A 52 -1.07 2.96 -1.31
N ALA A 53 -1.01 3.09 0.02
CA ALA A 53 -1.10 4.39 0.72
C ALA A 53 0.07 5.36 0.44
N ARG A 54 1.05 4.96 -0.36
CA ARG A 54 2.27 5.72 -0.65
C ARG A 54 2.12 6.62 -1.87
N ASN A 55 1.18 6.34 -2.78
CA ASN A 55 1.01 7.06 -4.03
C ASN A 55 -0.35 7.76 -4.03
N PRO A 56 -0.40 9.10 -4.21
CA PRO A 56 -1.66 9.81 -4.35
C PRO A 56 -2.34 9.46 -5.68
N VAL A 57 -3.66 9.54 -5.68
CA VAL A 57 -4.50 9.60 -6.88
C VAL A 57 -5.23 10.93 -6.81
N ASP A 58 -4.55 11.98 -7.28
CA ASP A 58 -5.02 13.36 -7.27
C ASP A 58 -5.79 13.71 -8.53
N ALA A 59 -6.33 14.93 -8.57
CA ALA A 59 -7.12 15.43 -9.69
C ALA A 59 -6.34 15.38 -11.02
N ASP A 60 -5.05 15.74 -11.03
CA ASP A 60 -4.22 15.76 -12.23
C ASP A 60 -4.05 14.37 -12.82
N LEU A 61 -3.77 13.35 -11.99
CA LEU A 61 -3.69 11.97 -12.46
C LEU A 61 -5.04 11.49 -12.99
N ILE A 62 -6.13 11.80 -12.29
CA ILE A 62 -7.49 11.43 -12.72
C ILE A 62 -7.81 12.07 -14.09
N ASP A 63 -7.54 13.36 -14.26
CA ASP A 63 -7.78 14.10 -15.51
C ASP A 63 -6.93 13.57 -16.68
N SER A 64 -5.75 13.04 -16.40
CA SER A 64 -4.89 12.41 -17.41
C SER A 64 -5.42 11.07 -17.93
N LEU A 65 -6.44 10.48 -17.30
CA LEU A 65 -6.97 9.14 -17.59
C LEU A 65 -8.46 9.20 -17.93
N PRO A 66 -8.83 9.61 -19.16
CA PRO A 66 -10.20 9.92 -19.53
C PRO A 66 -11.15 8.70 -19.55
N LYS A 67 -10.62 7.48 -19.52
CA LYS A 67 -11.41 6.23 -19.46
C LYS A 67 -11.34 5.54 -18.10
N LEU A 68 -10.83 6.21 -17.06
CA LEU A 68 -10.76 5.64 -15.73
C LEU A 68 -12.17 5.35 -15.20
N GLU A 69 -12.38 4.14 -14.70
CA GLU A 69 -13.66 3.66 -14.18
C GLU A 69 -13.59 3.31 -12.69
N ILE A 70 -12.40 2.90 -12.21
CA ILE A 70 -12.22 2.46 -10.84
C ILE A 70 -10.81 2.73 -10.29
N VAL A 71 -10.75 3.17 -9.03
CA VAL A 71 -9.53 3.18 -8.20
C VAL A 71 -9.66 2.10 -7.13
N SER A 72 -8.79 1.10 -7.20
CA SER A 72 -8.72 -0.01 -6.24
C SER A 72 -7.57 0.20 -5.25
N ASN A 73 -7.93 0.46 -3.99
CA ASN A 73 -7.05 0.83 -2.90
C ASN A 73 -6.60 -0.41 -2.13
N HIS A 74 -5.35 -0.85 -2.29
CA HIS A 74 -4.77 -1.89 -1.45
C HIS A 74 -4.41 -1.30 -0.08
N GLY A 75 -5.31 -1.46 0.89
CA GLY A 75 -5.27 -0.87 2.22
C GLY A 75 -6.63 -0.30 2.64
N VAL A 76 -6.79 0.04 3.93
CA VAL A 76 -8.04 0.62 4.45
C VAL A 76 -8.14 2.12 4.15
N GLY A 77 -7.10 2.88 4.50
CA GLY A 77 -7.05 4.34 4.31
C GLY A 77 -7.01 4.74 2.83
N PHE A 78 -7.87 5.71 2.48
CA PHE A 78 -8.05 6.23 1.12
C PHE A 78 -7.94 7.77 1.10
N ASP A 79 -7.32 8.37 2.11
CA ASP A 79 -7.18 9.83 2.32
C ASP A 79 -6.36 10.52 1.22
N ARG A 80 -5.61 9.75 0.44
CA ARG A 80 -4.78 10.21 -0.68
C ARG A 80 -5.42 9.99 -2.05
N ILE A 81 -6.73 9.73 -2.08
CA ILE A 81 -7.53 9.66 -3.30
C ILE A 81 -8.44 10.88 -3.29
N ASP A 82 -8.45 11.66 -4.38
CA ASP A 82 -9.41 12.74 -4.56
C ASP A 82 -10.82 12.18 -4.81
N LEU A 83 -11.54 11.91 -3.71
CA LEU A 83 -12.86 11.31 -3.75
C LEU A 83 -13.90 12.21 -4.42
N GLU A 84 -13.78 13.53 -4.27
CA GLU A 84 -14.70 14.48 -4.88
C GLU A 84 -14.55 14.47 -6.40
N LYS A 85 -13.30 14.47 -6.90
CA LYS A 85 -13.03 14.32 -8.32
C LYS A 85 -13.51 12.96 -8.85
N CYS A 86 -13.21 11.87 -8.15
CA CYS A 86 -13.71 10.54 -8.54
C CYS A 86 -15.24 10.53 -8.65
N LYS A 87 -15.95 11.11 -7.67
CA LYS A 87 -17.41 11.21 -7.68
C LYS A 87 -17.94 12.05 -8.85
N GLN A 88 -17.33 13.20 -9.13
CA GLN A 88 -17.70 14.07 -10.25
C GLN A 88 -17.57 13.35 -11.60
N MET A 89 -16.57 12.49 -11.75
CA MET A 89 -16.30 11.75 -12.98
C MET A 89 -16.96 10.37 -13.03
N GLY A 90 -17.73 9.98 -12.00
CA GLY A 90 -18.38 8.67 -11.93
C GLY A 90 -17.41 7.49 -11.71
N ILE A 91 -16.20 7.76 -11.22
CA ILE A 91 -15.15 6.77 -10.94
C ILE A 91 -15.45 6.09 -9.60
N ARG A 92 -15.46 4.77 -9.60
CA ARG A 92 -15.66 3.96 -8.39
C ARG A 92 -14.38 3.93 -7.55
N VAL A 93 -14.53 3.86 -6.24
CA VAL A 93 -13.40 3.67 -5.31
C VAL A 93 -13.69 2.47 -4.44
N THR A 94 -12.73 1.56 -4.31
CA THR A 94 -12.79 0.40 -3.40
C THR A 94 -11.56 0.37 -2.51
N ASN A 95 -11.68 -0.21 -1.33
CA ASN A 95 -10.59 -0.42 -0.39
C ASN A 95 -10.64 -1.85 0.20
N THR A 96 -9.75 -2.17 1.15
CA THR A 96 -9.68 -3.51 1.78
C THR A 96 -9.97 -3.44 3.29
N PRO A 97 -11.21 -3.10 3.70
CA PRO A 97 -11.57 -3.01 5.12
C PRO A 97 -11.61 -4.40 5.76
N HIS A 98 -11.53 -4.45 7.09
CA HIS A 98 -11.69 -5.64 7.96
C HIS A 98 -10.62 -6.73 7.85
N VAL A 99 -9.98 -6.93 6.69
CA VAL A 99 -9.02 -8.05 6.47
C VAL A 99 -7.67 -7.88 7.17
N LEU A 100 -7.41 -6.74 7.82
CA LEU A 100 -6.16 -6.43 8.51
C LEU A 100 -6.36 -5.92 9.94
N SER A 101 -7.59 -5.94 10.43
CA SER A 101 -7.94 -5.44 11.77
C SER A 101 -7.22 -6.22 12.87
N ASP A 102 -7.24 -7.55 12.78
CA ASP A 102 -6.64 -8.43 13.79
C ASP A 102 -5.11 -8.29 13.81
N GLU A 103 -4.47 -8.30 12.63
CA GLU A 103 -3.02 -8.11 12.50
C GLU A 103 -2.54 -6.77 13.08
N VAL A 104 -3.31 -5.70 12.88
CA VAL A 104 -3.02 -4.38 13.48
C VAL A 104 -3.22 -4.41 15.00
N ALA A 105 -4.23 -5.10 15.50
CA ALA A 105 -4.47 -5.25 16.93
C ALA A 105 -3.34 -6.04 17.60
N ASP A 106 -2.95 -7.19 17.04
CA ASP A 106 -1.86 -8.02 17.52
C ASP A 106 -0.53 -7.26 17.53
N THR A 107 -0.24 -6.53 16.44
CA THR A 107 0.95 -5.67 16.36
C THR A 107 0.92 -4.59 17.44
N THR A 108 -0.25 -4.01 17.73
CA THR A 108 -0.41 -2.98 18.77
C THR A 108 -0.06 -3.53 20.15
N ILE A 109 -0.63 -4.70 20.51
CA ILE A 109 -0.33 -5.35 21.79
C ILE A 109 1.14 -5.76 21.86
N ALA A 110 1.70 -6.30 20.78
CA ALA A 110 3.12 -6.64 20.69
C ALA A 110 4.02 -5.41 20.91
N LEU A 111 3.69 -4.25 20.32
CA LEU A 111 4.43 -3.01 20.52
C LEU A 111 4.33 -2.49 21.95
N ILE A 112 3.16 -2.56 22.57
CA ILE A 112 2.96 -2.16 23.98
C ILE A 112 3.86 -3.01 24.89
N LEU A 113 3.83 -4.34 24.73
CA LEU A 113 4.67 -5.26 25.50
C LEU A 113 6.16 -5.03 25.21
N ALA A 114 6.54 -4.86 23.94
CA ALA A 114 7.91 -4.61 23.54
C ALA A 114 8.47 -3.33 24.15
N ALA A 115 7.66 -2.28 24.26
CA ALA A 115 8.03 -1.02 24.86
C ALA A 115 8.15 -1.13 26.39
N LEU A 116 7.08 -1.58 27.07
CA LEU A 116 7.02 -1.61 28.54
C LEU A 116 7.99 -2.62 29.15
N ARG A 117 8.15 -3.79 28.51
CA ARG A 117 9.08 -4.84 28.94
C ARG A 117 10.45 -4.75 28.29
N ARG A 118 10.68 -3.71 27.49
CA ARG A 118 11.93 -3.42 26.79
C ARG A 118 12.47 -4.64 26.02
N ILE A 119 11.58 -5.41 25.40
CA ILE A 119 11.90 -6.71 24.77
C ILE A 119 13.02 -6.57 23.73
N VAL A 120 12.97 -5.52 22.90
CA VAL A 120 13.99 -5.27 21.87
C VAL A 120 15.36 -4.99 22.48
N ALA A 121 15.41 -4.24 23.58
CA ALA A 121 16.66 -3.95 24.30
C ALA A 121 17.20 -5.19 25.01
N ALA A 122 16.32 -6.01 25.61
CA ALA A 122 16.70 -7.27 26.23
C ALA A 122 17.25 -8.28 25.21
N ASN A 123 16.61 -8.42 24.03
CA ASN A 123 17.12 -9.27 22.94
C ASN A 123 18.51 -8.82 22.47
N ARG A 124 18.74 -7.51 22.32
CA ARG A 124 20.05 -6.97 21.98
C ARG A 124 21.09 -7.27 23.08
N PHE A 125 20.73 -7.04 24.34
CA PHE A 125 21.59 -7.30 25.49
C PHE A 125 22.09 -8.75 25.56
N VAL A 126 21.22 -9.72 25.28
CA VAL A 126 21.62 -11.14 25.20
C VAL A 126 22.54 -11.39 23.99
N ARG A 127 22.19 -10.87 22.81
CA ARG A 127 23.01 -11.03 21.59
C ARG A 127 24.39 -10.41 21.70
N ASP A 128 24.53 -9.36 22.49
CA ASP A 128 25.80 -8.69 22.79
C ASP A 128 26.60 -9.40 23.90
N GLY A 129 26.16 -10.57 24.34
CA GLY A 129 26.84 -11.40 25.35
C GLY A 129 26.89 -10.76 26.75
N GLN A 130 26.00 -9.79 27.04
CA GLN A 130 26.03 -9.09 28.33
C GLN A 130 25.39 -9.91 29.45
N TRP A 131 24.50 -10.84 29.11
CA TRP A 131 23.74 -11.60 30.11
C TRP A 131 24.61 -12.53 30.96
N VAL A 132 25.70 -13.06 30.40
CA VAL A 132 26.67 -13.85 31.19
C VAL A 132 27.49 -13.00 32.17
N LYS A 133 27.44 -11.66 32.02
CA LYS A 133 28.22 -10.71 32.83
C LYS A 133 27.39 -10.03 33.89
N ARG A 134 26.10 -9.76 33.61
CA ARG A 134 25.17 -9.09 34.52
C ARG A 134 23.73 -9.33 34.14
N ASP A 135 22.83 -9.07 35.08
CA ASP A 135 21.40 -9.10 34.83
C ASP A 135 20.93 -7.91 33.99
N PHE A 136 19.89 -8.16 33.20
CA PHE A 136 19.17 -7.08 32.54
C PHE A 136 18.30 -6.33 33.58
N PRO A 137 18.24 -4.98 33.55
CA PRO A 137 17.48 -4.23 34.54
C PRO A 137 15.99 -4.60 34.57
N LEU A 138 15.38 -4.46 35.74
CA LEU A 138 13.93 -4.60 35.90
C LEU A 138 13.17 -3.61 35.00
N THR A 139 11.99 -4.01 34.55
CA THR A 139 11.14 -3.27 33.62
C THR A 139 9.74 -3.05 34.16
N THR A 140 8.92 -2.29 33.45
CA THR A 140 7.56 -1.97 33.88
C THR A 140 6.70 -3.23 33.93
N LYS A 141 6.00 -3.45 35.05
CA LYS A 141 4.99 -4.52 35.17
C LYS A 141 3.79 -4.18 34.28
N VAL A 142 3.38 -5.13 33.43
CA VAL A 142 2.17 -5.06 32.58
C VAL A 142 1.18 -6.09 33.08
#